data_AF-A0A3L8CE06-F1
#
_entry.id   AF-A0A3L8CE06-F1
#
_cell.length_a   1.000
_cell.length_b   1.000
_cell.length_c   1.000
_cell.angle_alpha   90.00
_cell.angle_beta   90.00
_cell.angle_gamma   90.00
#
_symmetry.space_group_name_H-M   'P 1'
#
loop_
_entity.id
_entity.type
_entity.pdbx_description
1 polymer ?
#
loop_
_entity_poly.entity_id
_entity_poly.type
_entity_poly.pdbx_seq_one_letter_code
_entity_poly.pdbx_strand_id
1 'polypeptide(L)'
;MNEPRASERLHISVAANAVGTLGRSESRQDSVFSYAENAAERNAVSLTMPARLESYQWAHGIHPVFEMNLPEGALREELVRRFSKAVRGFDDFAMLAIVGPHQLGRVGIANARNTNERLPETSLADLLVHDGAQGLFDDLLHIYGQYSGVSGVQPKVLVRDSAASADRVTHRGATHLVKAFRPEEFPELAANEYFCMRAALHSGLEVPEFDLSENGKFLVVKRFDLYDQGYRGFEDFCVLNGWPSKAKYDGSYEGAAKQIKGFISPSLLNQALESFFKIVALSAGLKNGDAHLKNFGVLYEHCAADALIDLA
;
A
#
# COMPACT_ATOMS: atom_id res chain seq x y z
N MET A 1 4.47 2.59 37.52
CA MET A 1 5.01 2.34 36.16
C MET A 1 3.88 2.71 35.20
N ASN A 2 3.97 3.84 34.50
CA ASN A 2 2.94 4.22 33.54
C ASN A 2 3.09 3.33 32.30
N GLU A 3 2.15 2.42 32.08
CA GLU A 3 2.07 1.65 30.83
C GLU A 3 1.96 2.63 29.64
N PRO A 4 2.68 2.40 28.53
CA PRO A 4 2.56 3.24 27.35
C PRO A 4 1.13 3.16 26.81
N ARG A 5 0.39 4.28 26.87
CA ARG A 5 -0.89 4.39 26.15
C ARG A 5 -0.60 4.40 24.65
N ALA A 6 -1.45 3.73 23.87
CA ALA A 6 -1.46 3.89 22.42
C ALA A 6 -1.56 5.39 22.09
N SER A 7 -0.77 5.86 21.11
CA SER A 7 -0.86 7.26 20.69
C SER A 7 -2.28 7.52 20.18
N GLU A 8 -2.95 8.52 20.74
CA GLU A 8 -4.30 8.93 20.28
C GLU A 8 -4.24 9.81 19.02
N ARG A 9 -3.02 10.15 18.57
CA ARG A 9 -2.75 11.04 17.45
C ARG A 9 -1.57 10.53 16.62
N LEU A 10 -1.69 10.66 15.31
CA LEU A 10 -0.67 10.36 14.32
C LEU A 10 -0.42 11.61 13.50
N HIS A 11 0.85 11.94 13.30
CA HIS A 11 1.27 13.01 12.41
C HIS A 11 1.26 12.51 10.97
N ILE A 12 0.65 13.30 10.09
CA ILE A 12 0.57 12.98 8.68
C ILE A 12 1.48 13.94 7.91
N SER A 13 2.32 13.36 7.06
CA SER A 13 3.14 14.08 6.10
C SER A 13 2.84 13.62 4.69
N VAL A 14 3.08 14.49 3.70
CA VAL A 14 3.10 14.13 2.29
C VAL A 14 4.47 14.49 1.75
N ALA A 15 5.20 13.48 1.30
CA ALA A 15 6.66 13.53 1.16
C ALA A 15 7.32 14.03 2.46
N ALA A 16 8.04 15.16 2.41
CA ALA A 16 8.71 15.76 3.57
C ALA A 16 7.89 16.85 4.29
N ASN A 17 6.68 17.17 3.82
CA ASN A 17 5.87 18.25 4.37
C ASN A 17 4.90 17.70 5.40
N ALA A 18 4.90 18.24 6.63
CA ALA A 18 3.84 17.96 7.59
C ALA A 18 2.53 18.60 7.11
N VAL A 19 1.49 17.80 6.91
CA VAL A 19 0.22 18.26 6.31
C VAL A 19 -0.95 18.17 7.26
N GLY A 20 -0.88 17.42 8.34
CA GLY A 20 -2.00 17.33 9.26
C GLY A 20 -1.80 16.37 10.42
N THR A 21 -2.88 16.15 11.15
CA THR A 21 -2.94 15.20 12.27
C THR A 21 -4.18 14.34 12.12
N LEU A 22 -3.99 13.02 12.19
CA LEU A 22 -5.05 12.04 12.32
C LEU A 22 -5.19 11.71 13.81
N GLY A 23 -6.39 11.80 14.36
CA GLY A 23 -6.65 11.47 15.75
C GLY A 23 -7.89 10.62 15.92
N ARG A 24 -8.02 9.98 17.08
CA ARG A 24 -9.28 9.35 17.50
C ARG A 24 -10.23 10.37 18.08
N SER A 25 -11.52 10.18 17.85
CA SER A 25 -12.55 10.91 18.59
C SER A 25 -12.59 10.46 20.05
N GLU A 26 -13.33 11.19 20.90
CA GLU A 26 -13.52 10.81 22.31
C GLU A 26 -14.18 9.43 22.47
N SER A 27 -15.02 9.02 21.52
CA SER A 27 -15.67 7.71 21.50
C SER A 27 -14.67 6.57 21.21
N ARG A 28 -13.49 6.89 20.68
CA ARG A 28 -12.46 5.97 20.13
C ARG A 28 -12.95 5.03 19.03
N GLN A 29 -14.19 5.18 18.58
CA GLN A 29 -14.74 4.45 17.45
C GLN A 29 -14.50 5.23 16.16
N ASP A 30 -14.47 6.55 16.22
CA ASP A 30 -14.33 7.41 15.04
C ASP A 30 -12.91 7.97 14.95
N SER A 31 -12.54 8.38 13.74
CA SER A 31 -11.31 9.12 13.51
C SER A 31 -11.59 10.48 12.88
N VAL A 32 -10.70 11.42 13.16
CA VAL A 32 -10.75 12.77 12.62
C VAL A 32 -9.39 13.11 12.06
N PHE A 33 -9.36 13.51 10.80
CA PHE A 33 -8.19 14.08 10.19
C PHE A 33 -8.37 15.58 10.00
N SER A 34 -7.41 16.36 10.47
CA SER A 34 -7.36 17.80 10.27
C SER A 34 -6.09 18.18 9.53
N TYR A 35 -6.25 18.91 8.44
CA TYR A 35 -5.13 19.55 7.75
C TYR A 35 -4.51 20.63 8.64
N ALA A 36 -3.20 20.83 8.50
CA ALA A 36 -2.52 22.00 9.02
C ALA A 36 -2.93 23.23 8.20
N GLU A 37 -2.97 24.40 8.83
CA GLU A 37 -3.39 25.65 8.19
C GLU A 37 -2.57 26.01 6.93
N ASN A 38 -1.29 25.61 6.91
CA ASN A 38 -0.37 25.83 5.81
C ASN A 38 -0.25 24.64 4.84
N ALA A 39 -1.14 23.65 4.91
CA ALA A 39 -1.15 22.52 3.99
C ALA A 39 -1.52 22.98 2.57
N ALA A 40 -0.55 22.95 1.66
CA ALA A 40 -0.79 23.26 0.25
C ALA A 40 -1.65 22.17 -0.42
N GLU A 41 -2.54 22.55 -1.32
CA GLU A 41 -3.43 21.65 -2.08
C GLU A 41 -2.66 20.52 -2.79
N ARG A 42 -1.51 20.83 -3.39
CA ARG A 42 -0.63 19.83 -4.03
C ARG A 42 -0.16 18.72 -3.08
N ASN A 43 -0.16 19.00 -1.78
CA ASN A 43 0.22 18.10 -0.70
C ASN A 43 -1.01 17.55 0.05
N ALA A 44 -2.21 17.61 -0.53
CA ALA A 44 -3.35 16.87 0.03
C ALA A 44 -3.01 15.37 0.13
N VAL A 45 -3.61 14.70 1.13
CA VAL A 45 -3.35 13.28 1.41
C VAL A 45 -4.06 12.34 0.44
N SER A 46 -5.13 12.81 -0.20
CA SER A 46 -5.90 12.06 -1.19
C SER A 46 -6.56 12.98 -2.21
N LEU A 47 -6.79 12.46 -3.42
CA LEU A 47 -7.61 13.08 -4.47
C LEU A 47 -9.06 13.33 -4.03
N THR A 48 -9.56 12.56 -3.05
CA THR A 48 -10.92 12.70 -2.49
C THR A 48 -10.96 13.56 -1.22
N MET A 49 -9.80 14.01 -0.73
CA MET A 49 -9.68 14.81 0.49
C MET A 49 -8.92 16.12 0.22
N PRO A 50 -9.48 17.08 -0.55
CA PRO A 50 -8.81 18.36 -0.80
C PRO A 50 -8.45 19.10 0.50
N ALA A 51 -7.36 19.86 0.48
CA ALA A 51 -6.95 20.65 1.64
C ALA A 51 -8.02 21.72 1.97
N ARG A 52 -8.58 21.66 3.17
CA ARG A 52 -9.64 22.57 3.65
C ARG A 52 -9.57 22.77 5.16
N LEU A 53 -10.21 23.84 5.65
CA LEU A 53 -10.28 24.17 7.07
C LEU A 53 -11.11 23.16 7.89
N GLU A 54 -12.18 22.63 7.30
CA GLU A 54 -13.05 21.66 7.95
C GLU A 54 -12.38 20.28 8.06
N SER A 55 -12.37 19.73 9.27
CA SER A 55 -11.86 18.39 9.51
C SER A 55 -12.65 17.31 8.78
N TYR A 56 -11.96 16.27 8.34
CA TYR A 56 -12.57 15.06 7.81
C TYR A 56 -12.88 14.12 8.97
N GLN A 57 -14.17 13.94 9.25
CA GLN A 57 -14.65 12.99 10.23
C GLN A 57 -14.97 11.68 9.53
N TRP A 58 -14.54 10.56 10.10
CA TRP A 58 -14.85 9.24 9.62
C TRP A 58 -15.47 8.41 10.73
N ALA A 59 -16.74 8.06 10.54
CA ALA A 59 -17.46 7.26 11.52
C ALA A 59 -16.96 5.81 11.48
N HIS A 60 -16.70 5.23 12.65
CA HIS A 60 -16.31 3.83 12.82
C HIS A 60 -15.06 3.40 12.03
N GLY A 61 -13.89 3.70 12.58
CA GLY A 61 -12.58 3.25 12.10
C GLY A 61 -11.76 4.41 11.55
N ILE A 62 -11.06 4.14 10.45
CA ILE A 62 -10.10 5.06 9.84
C ILE A 62 -10.54 5.35 8.41
N HIS A 63 -10.37 6.59 7.95
CA HIS A 63 -10.67 6.96 6.57
C HIS A 63 -9.90 6.06 5.57
N PRO A 64 -10.55 5.63 4.46
CA PRO A 64 -9.97 4.68 3.51
C PRO A 64 -8.54 4.99 3.05
N VAL A 65 -8.19 6.26 2.81
CA VAL A 65 -6.82 6.65 2.41
C VAL A 65 -5.74 6.19 3.41
N PHE A 66 -6.03 6.20 4.70
CA PHE A 66 -5.06 5.76 5.72
C PHE A 66 -5.21 4.25 6.02
N GLU A 67 -6.38 3.68 5.74
CA GLU A 67 -6.71 2.26 5.92
C GLU A 67 -6.15 1.37 4.78
N MET A 68 -6.09 1.88 3.54
CA MET A 68 -5.90 1.05 2.33
C MET A 68 -4.64 0.17 2.34
N ASN A 69 -3.62 0.58 3.07
CA ASN A 69 -2.33 -0.08 3.19
C ASN A 69 -2.15 -0.81 4.54
N LEU A 70 -3.18 -0.86 5.38
CA LEU A 70 -3.13 -1.67 6.58
C LEU A 70 -2.98 -3.15 6.22
N PRO A 71 -2.12 -3.89 6.94
CA PRO A 71 -1.96 -5.32 6.76
C PRO A 71 -3.28 -6.08 6.84
N GLU A 72 -3.40 -7.07 5.96
CA GLU A 72 -4.45 -8.10 5.98
C GLU A 72 -3.80 -9.49 6.14
N GLY A 73 -4.61 -10.52 6.36
CA GLY A 73 -4.17 -11.92 6.38
C GLY A 73 -2.96 -12.20 7.27
N ALA A 74 -2.00 -12.96 6.73
CA ALA A 74 -0.85 -13.47 7.48
C ALA A 74 -0.01 -12.38 8.16
N LEU A 75 0.22 -11.25 7.49
CA LEU A 75 0.98 -10.13 8.05
C LEU A 75 0.23 -9.47 9.21
N ARG A 76 -1.09 -9.28 9.06
CA ARG A 76 -1.95 -8.75 10.13
C ARG A 76 -1.91 -9.66 11.35
N GLU A 77 -2.10 -10.96 11.15
CA GLU A 77 -2.10 -11.97 12.21
C GLU A 77 -0.79 -11.97 13.00
N GLU A 78 0.35 -11.88 12.31
CA GLU A 78 1.67 -11.83 12.95
C GLU A 78 1.84 -10.56 13.79
N LEU A 79 1.50 -9.40 13.25
CA LEU A 79 1.58 -8.14 13.98
C LEU A 79 0.66 -8.14 15.20
N VAL A 80 -0.56 -8.66 15.07
CA VAL A 80 -1.49 -8.84 16.20
C VAL A 80 -0.87 -9.74 17.26
N ARG A 81 -0.33 -10.91 16.89
CA ARG A 81 0.34 -11.82 17.84
C ARG A 81 1.50 -11.14 18.57
N ARG A 82 2.32 -10.38 17.84
CA ARG A 82 3.53 -9.71 18.37
C ARG A 82 3.21 -8.56 19.31
N PHE A 83 2.23 -7.72 18.99
CA PHE A 83 2.00 -6.46 19.70
C PHE A 83 0.81 -6.47 20.66
N SER A 84 -0.14 -7.40 20.57
CA SER A 84 -1.34 -7.40 21.44
C SER A 84 -1.04 -7.54 22.94
N LYS A 85 0.11 -8.09 23.32
CA LYS A 85 0.54 -8.18 24.73
C LYS A 85 1.12 -6.86 25.25
N ALA A 86 1.71 -6.06 24.37
CA ALA A 86 2.38 -4.81 24.72
C ALA A 86 1.46 -3.59 24.57
N VAL A 87 0.47 -3.67 23.68
CA VAL A 87 -0.46 -2.58 23.36
C VAL A 87 -1.88 -3.02 23.71
N ARG A 88 -2.44 -2.43 24.76
CA ARG A 88 -3.82 -2.71 25.18
C ARG A 88 -4.82 -2.14 24.15
N GLY A 89 -5.77 -2.97 23.72
CA GLY A 89 -6.77 -2.56 22.72
C GLY A 89 -6.16 -2.35 21.34
N PHE A 90 -5.36 -3.31 20.89
CA PHE A 90 -4.70 -3.29 19.58
C PHE A 90 -5.74 -3.37 18.46
N ASP A 91 -6.06 -2.22 17.89
CA ASP A 91 -6.99 -2.04 16.77
C ASP A 91 -6.25 -1.50 15.53
N ASP A 92 -6.99 -1.17 14.48
CA ASP A 92 -6.44 -0.68 13.21
C ASP A 92 -5.67 0.64 13.37
N PHE A 93 -6.00 1.47 14.35
CA PHE A 93 -5.27 2.73 14.59
C PHE A 93 -3.95 2.46 15.31
N ALA A 94 -3.92 1.49 16.23
CA ALA A 94 -2.67 1.01 16.83
C ALA A 94 -1.79 0.29 15.79
N MET A 95 -2.39 -0.44 14.86
CA MET A 95 -1.68 -1.04 13.73
C MET A 95 -1.09 0.02 12.81
N LEU A 96 -1.89 1.04 12.46
CA LEU A 96 -1.46 2.18 11.65
C LEU A 96 -0.29 2.92 12.29
N ALA A 97 -0.29 3.05 13.62
CA ALA A 97 0.80 3.65 14.37
C ALA A 97 2.14 2.91 14.23
N ILE A 98 2.11 1.59 13.96
CA ILE A 98 3.30 0.74 13.79
C ILE A 98 3.78 0.74 12.34
N VAL A 99 2.88 0.43 11.40
CA VAL A 99 3.25 0.21 9.98
C VAL A 99 3.17 1.49 9.14
N GLY A 100 2.49 2.51 9.64
CA GLY A 100 2.30 3.82 9.00
C GLY A 100 3.58 4.48 8.47
N PRO A 101 4.72 4.43 9.19
CA PRO A 101 5.97 5.03 8.70
C PRO A 101 6.55 4.32 7.47
N HIS A 102 6.06 3.12 7.16
CA HIS A 102 6.59 2.23 6.13
C HIS A 102 5.51 1.82 5.11
N GLN A 103 4.55 2.72 4.84
CA GLN A 103 3.50 2.49 3.85
C GLN A 103 3.95 2.68 2.41
N LEU A 104 3.09 2.22 1.50
CA LEU A 104 3.16 2.55 0.08
C LEU A 104 2.71 3.99 -0.17
N GLY A 105 3.30 4.61 -1.19
CA GLY A 105 2.95 5.92 -1.68
C GLY A 105 3.59 7.09 -0.92
N ARG A 106 3.07 8.28 -1.21
CA ARG A 106 3.59 9.58 -0.74
C ARG A 106 3.16 10.00 0.66
N VAL A 107 2.19 9.31 1.27
CA VAL A 107 1.65 9.65 2.58
C VAL A 107 2.49 8.98 3.66
N GLY A 108 3.11 9.79 4.52
CA GLY A 108 3.83 9.34 5.70
C GLY A 108 2.96 9.48 6.94
N ILE A 109 2.96 8.45 7.79
CA ILE A 109 2.16 8.41 9.02
C ILE A 109 3.08 8.04 10.18
N ALA A 110 3.17 8.88 11.20
CA ALA A 110 4.11 8.63 12.31
C ALA A 110 3.53 9.00 13.68
N ASN A 111 3.91 8.24 14.71
CA ASN A 111 3.60 8.57 16.12
C ASN A 111 4.32 9.84 16.59
N ALA A 112 5.52 10.09 16.05
CA ALA A 112 6.34 11.24 16.40
C ALA A 112 6.88 11.87 15.12
N ARG A 113 7.13 13.18 15.14
CA ARG A 113 7.57 13.95 13.97
C ARG A 113 8.95 13.54 13.42
N ASN A 114 9.69 12.65 14.11
CA ASN A 114 11.00 12.15 13.67
C ASN A 114 11.26 10.75 14.22
N THR A 115 11.12 9.73 13.39
CA THR A 115 11.75 8.42 13.60
C THR A 115 12.79 8.24 12.51
N ASN A 116 14.07 8.51 12.84
CA ASN A 116 15.22 8.25 11.96
C ASN A 116 15.54 6.73 11.88
N GLU A 117 14.53 5.88 12.02
CA GLU A 117 14.70 4.44 12.05
C GLU A 117 14.95 3.95 10.62
N ARG A 118 16.13 3.38 10.39
CA ARG A 118 16.49 2.82 9.09
C ARG A 118 15.82 1.46 8.95
N LEU A 119 15.17 1.22 7.82
CA LEU A 119 14.68 -0.12 7.50
C LEU A 119 15.88 -1.08 7.43
N PRO A 120 15.74 -2.32 7.90
CA PRO A 120 16.72 -3.36 7.59
C PRO A 120 16.87 -3.51 6.07
N GLU A 121 18.07 -3.84 5.61
CA GLU A 121 18.36 -4.07 4.20
C GLU A 121 18.49 -5.57 3.92
N THR A 122 18.17 -5.99 2.70
CA THR A 122 18.25 -7.39 2.23
C THR A 122 18.95 -7.42 0.88
N SER A 123 19.78 -8.43 0.64
CA SER A 123 20.26 -8.74 -0.71
C SER A 123 19.14 -9.47 -1.47
N LEU A 124 18.57 -8.82 -2.50
CA LEU A 124 17.58 -9.49 -3.35
C LEU A 124 18.18 -10.62 -4.18
N ALA A 125 19.44 -10.49 -4.60
CA ALA A 125 20.15 -11.54 -5.31
C ALA A 125 20.19 -12.83 -4.49
N ASP A 126 20.48 -12.72 -3.19
CA ASP A 126 20.51 -13.88 -2.30
C ASP A 126 19.09 -14.47 -2.14
N LEU A 127 18.06 -13.62 -2.02
CA LEU A 127 16.67 -14.05 -1.88
C LEU A 127 16.15 -14.77 -3.14
N LEU A 128 16.60 -14.36 -4.33
CA LEU A 128 16.22 -14.98 -5.61
C LEU A 128 16.87 -16.35 -5.82
N VAL A 129 18.11 -16.53 -5.37
CA VAL A 129 18.87 -17.79 -5.51
C VAL A 129 18.63 -18.76 -4.34
N HIS A 130 18.11 -18.27 -3.21
CA HIS A 130 17.85 -19.11 -2.06
C HIS A 130 16.91 -20.29 -2.40
N ASP A 131 17.28 -21.47 -1.92
CA ASP A 131 16.54 -22.73 -2.01
C ASP A 131 15.22 -22.76 -1.23
N GLY A 132 14.80 -21.64 -0.63
CA GLY A 132 13.56 -21.54 0.10
C GLY A 132 13.49 -22.51 1.27
N ALA A 133 14.50 -22.46 2.17
CA ALA A 133 14.46 -23.20 3.41
C ALA A 133 13.12 -22.97 4.13
N GLN A 134 12.55 -24.05 4.66
CA GLN A 134 11.32 -24.02 5.44
C GLN A 134 11.48 -22.99 6.57
N GLY A 135 10.72 -21.90 6.54
CA GLY A 135 10.80 -20.81 7.53
C GLY A 135 11.42 -19.50 7.05
N LEU A 136 12.06 -19.43 5.87
CA LEU A 136 12.65 -18.17 5.38
C LEU A 136 11.63 -17.04 5.26
N PHE A 137 10.39 -17.34 4.84
CA PHE A 137 9.34 -16.32 4.84
C PHE A 137 8.95 -15.90 6.25
N ASP A 138 8.91 -16.82 7.21
CA ASP A 138 8.60 -16.49 8.61
C ASP A 138 9.70 -15.59 9.19
N ASP A 139 10.96 -15.82 8.82
CA ASP A 139 12.08 -14.95 9.17
C ASP A 139 11.93 -13.56 8.54
N LEU A 140 11.57 -13.50 7.25
CA LEU A 140 11.27 -12.23 6.58
C LEU A 140 10.10 -11.50 7.25
N LEU A 141 9.04 -12.21 7.61
CA LEU A 141 7.89 -11.64 8.29
C LEU A 141 8.27 -11.13 9.69
N HIS A 142 9.13 -11.86 10.39
CA HIS A 142 9.63 -11.48 11.70
C HIS A 142 10.50 -10.23 11.65
N ILE A 143 11.40 -10.14 10.66
CA ILE A 143 12.35 -9.02 10.49
C ILE A 143 11.64 -7.79 9.91
N TYR A 144 10.88 -7.97 8.83
CA TYR A 144 10.33 -6.88 8.01
C TYR A 144 8.86 -6.56 8.28
N GLY A 145 8.14 -7.39 9.03
CA GLY A 145 6.68 -7.24 9.20
C GLY A 145 6.25 -5.88 9.77
N GLN A 146 6.94 -5.37 10.79
CA GLN A 146 6.63 -4.04 11.34
C GLN A 146 6.99 -2.89 10.38
N TYR A 147 7.88 -3.15 9.42
CA TYR A 147 8.30 -2.23 8.37
C TYR A 147 7.50 -2.42 7.07
N SER A 148 6.36 -3.12 7.12
CA SER A 148 5.56 -3.48 5.96
C SER A 148 4.14 -2.93 6.07
N GLY A 149 3.95 -1.67 5.68
CA GLY A 149 2.62 -1.07 5.50
C GLY A 149 2.03 -1.44 4.13
N VAL A 150 1.62 -2.70 3.96
CA VAL A 150 1.04 -3.22 2.72
C VAL A 150 -0.15 -4.13 3.01
N SER A 151 -1.19 -4.01 2.18
CA SER A 151 -2.46 -4.75 2.33
C SER A 151 -2.50 -6.05 1.49
N GLY A 152 -3.61 -6.78 1.64
CA GLY A 152 -3.87 -8.06 0.96
C GLY A 152 -3.56 -9.29 1.79
N VAL A 153 -4.31 -10.36 1.53
CA VAL A 153 -4.37 -11.57 2.39
C VAL A 153 -3.16 -12.49 2.25
N GLN A 154 -2.54 -12.50 1.05
CA GLN A 154 -1.38 -13.31 0.74
C GLN A 154 -0.17 -12.91 1.62
N PRO A 155 0.61 -13.88 2.13
CA PRO A 155 1.84 -13.58 2.85
C PRO A 155 2.80 -12.71 2.02
N LYS A 156 3.11 -11.50 2.52
CA LYS A 156 3.98 -10.55 1.83
C LYS A 156 4.69 -9.61 2.82
N VAL A 157 5.84 -9.09 2.40
CA VAL A 157 6.60 -8.06 3.14
C VAL A 157 7.23 -7.06 2.18
N LEU A 158 7.47 -5.86 2.68
CA LEU A 158 8.25 -4.83 1.99
C LEU A 158 9.72 -4.96 2.38
N VAL A 159 10.61 -4.97 1.38
CA VAL A 159 12.05 -5.08 1.58
C VAL A 159 12.81 -3.96 0.87
N ARG A 160 13.94 -3.58 1.45
CA ARG A 160 14.89 -2.65 0.86
C ARG A 160 16.07 -3.44 0.30
N ASP A 161 16.26 -3.36 -1.00
CA ASP A 161 17.39 -3.98 -1.68
C ASP A 161 18.68 -3.26 -1.31
N SER A 162 19.70 -4.00 -0.87
CA SER A 162 21.02 -3.45 -0.51
C SER A 162 21.79 -2.93 -1.72
N ALA A 163 21.46 -3.43 -2.92
CA ALA A 163 22.02 -2.92 -4.17
C ALA A 163 21.38 -1.60 -4.62
N ALA A 164 20.26 -1.18 -4.02
CA ALA A 164 19.66 0.11 -4.31
C ALA A 164 20.61 1.23 -3.86
N SER A 165 21.17 1.97 -4.83
CA SER A 165 22.17 3.01 -4.60
C SER A 165 21.76 3.95 -3.45
N ALA A 166 22.65 4.08 -2.45
CA ALA A 166 22.50 5.03 -1.35
C ALA A 166 22.37 6.50 -1.81
N ASP A 167 22.71 6.79 -3.08
CA ASP A 167 22.75 8.12 -3.69
C ASP A 167 21.39 8.71 -4.05
N ARG A 168 20.32 7.91 -4.09
CA ARG A 168 18.96 8.46 -4.20
C ARG A 168 18.45 8.82 -2.80
N VAL A 169 19.00 9.91 -2.25
CA VAL A 169 18.70 10.48 -0.92
C VAL A 169 17.20 10.58 -0.61
N THR A 170 16.36 10.63 -1.65
CA THR A 170 14.89 10.71 -1.61
C THR A 170 14.17 9.39 -1.27
N HIS A 171 14.78 8.21 -1.48
CA HIS A 171 14.15 6.91 -1.22
C HIS A 171 14.81 6.17 -0.06
N ARG A 172 14.40 6.47 1.18
CA ARG A 172 14.85 5.75 2.38
C ARG A 172 13.99 4.52 2.76
N GLY A 173 12.87 4.30 2.05
CA GLY A 173 11.91 3.23 2.34
C GLY A 173 12.21 1.92 1.61
N ALA A 174 11.28 0.98 1.70
CA ALA A 174 11.36 -0.27 0.96
C ALA A 174 11.28 -0.04 -0.55
N THR A 175 11.97 -0.88 -1.31
CA THR A 175 12.09 -0.80 -2.77
C THR A 175 11.26 -1.86 -3.49
N HIS A 176 11.00 -2.97 -2.82
CA HIS A 176 10.39 -4.15 -3.41
C HIS A 176 9.34 -4.74 -2.47
N LEU A 177 8.37 -5.41 -3.06
CA LEU A 177 7.40 -6.26 -2.39
C LEU A 177 7.78 -7.71 -2.65
N VAL A 178 7.97 -8.50 -1.59
CA VAL A 178 8.20 -9.93 -1.68
C VAL A 178 6.91 -10.64 -1.30
N LYS A 179 6.36 -11.42 -2.22
CA LYS A 179 5.18 -12.26 -2.00
C LYS A 179 5.59 -13.71 -1.89
N ALA A 180 5.03 -14.38 -0.90
CA ALA A 180 5.17 -15.82 -0.68
C ALA A 180 3.80 -16.48 -0.64
N PHE A 181 3.77 -17.76 -0.26
CA PHE A 181 2.54 -18.51 -0.12
C PHE A 181 2.70 -19.64 0.88
N ARG A 182 1.58 -20.16 1.35
CA ARG A 182 1.48 -21.37 2.17
C ARG A 182 1.21 -22.55 1.25
N PRO A 183 2.16 -23.48 1.04
CA PRO A 183 2.01 -24.58 0.09
C PRO A 183 0.78 -25.46 0.35
N GLU A 184 0.38 -25.59 1.61
CA GLU A 184 -0.79 -26.35 2.07
C GLU A 184 -2.14 -25.69 1.74
N GLU A 185 -2.16 -24.38 1.51
CA GLU A 185 -3.37 -23.63 1.14
C GLU A 185 -3.40 -23.36 -0.37
N PHE A 186 -2.31 -22.80 -0.92
CA PHE A 186 -2.18 -22.37 -2.31
C PHE A 186 -0.82 -22.77 -2.88
N PRO A 187 -0.64 -24.03 -3.30
CA PRO A 187 0.63 -24.49 -3.84
C PRO A 187 1.03 -23.69 -5.08
N GLU A 188 2.31 -23.32 -5.15
CA GLU A 188 2.94 -22.63 -6.29
C GLU A 188 2.32 -21.27 -6.64
N LEU A 189 1.63 -20.62 -5.69
CA LEU A 189 0.93 -19.36 -5.94
C LEU A 189 1.86 -18.25 -6.47
N ALA A 190 3.12 -18.18 -6.01
CA ALA A 190 4.08 -17.22 -6.54
C ALA A 190 4.41 -17.46 -8.03
N ALA A 191 4.56 -18.73 -8.44
CA ALA A 191 4.79 -19.09 -9.84
C ALA A 191 3.54 -18.85 -10.71
N ASN A 192 2.35 -19.11 -10.16
CA ASN A 192 1.08 -18.79 -10.81
C ASN A 192 0.97 -17.27 -11.07
N GLU A 193 1.23 -16.46 -10.05
CA GLU A 193 1.18 -15.01 -10.18
C GLU A 193 2.23 -14.49 -11.17
N TYR A 194 3.46 -15.04 -11.14
CA TYR A 194 4.48 -14.75 -12.15
C TYR A 194 3.98 -15.02 -13.57
N PHE A 195 3.35 -16.17 -13.80
CA PHE A 195 2.75 -16.50 -15.11
C PHE A 195 1.67 -15.49 -15.52
N CYS A 196 0.78 -15.12 -14.60
CA CYS A 196 -0.28 -14.13 -14.87
C CYS A 196 0.30 -12.75 -15.22
N MET A 197 1.33 -12.31 -14.49
CA MET A 197 2.05 -11.06 -14.76
C MET A 197 2.75 -11.07 -16.12
N ARG A 198 3.36 -12.21 -16.50
CA ARG A 198 3.94 -12.40 -17.84
C ARG A 198 2.86 -12.34 -18.93
N ALA A 199 1.70 -12.94 -18.70
CA ALA A 199 0.59 -12.88 -19.65
C ALA A 199 0.08 -11.43 -19.83
N ALA A 200 0.02 -10.64 -18.75
CA ALA A 200 -0.32 -9.22 -18.81
C ALA A 200 0.71 -8.43 -19.63
N LEU A 201 2.01 -8.62 -19.36
CA LEU A 201 3.10 -8.00 -20.13
C LEU A 201 3.00 -8.33 -21.62
N HIS A 202 2.82 -9.61 -21.97
CA HIS A 202 2.68 -10.06 -23.36
C HIS A 202 1.37 -9.62 -24.03
N SER A 203 0.39 -9.18 -23.25
CA SER A 203 -0.85 -8.56 -23.75
C SER A 203 -0.71 -7.05 -23.99
N GLY A 204 0.49 -6.49 -23.75
CA GLY A 204 0.78 -5.06 -23.91
C GLY A 204 0.24 -4.20 -22.77
N LEU A 205 -0.02 -4.79 -21.60
CA LEU A 205 -0.30 -4.03 -20.38
C LEU A 205 1.01 -3.57 -19.74
N GLU A 206 0.98 -2.38 -19.15
CA GLU A 206 2.06 -1.94 -18.27
C GLU A 206 2.02 -2.76 -16.99
N VAL A 207 3.19 -3.23 -16.55
CA VAL A 207 3.38 -3.99 -15.33
C VAL A 207 4.69 -3.55 -14.68
N PRO A 208 4.81 -3.59 -13.34
CA PRO A 208 6.08 -3.34 -12.67
C PRO A 208 7.17 -4.33 -13.12
N GLU A 209 8.43 -4.04 -12.81
CA GLU A 209 9.49 -5.06 -12.89
C GLU A 209 9.19 -6.15 -11.85
N PHE A 210 9.30 -7.42 -12.23
CA PHE A 210 9.08 -8.55 -11.35
C PHE A 210 9.95 -9.75 -11.70
N ASP A 211 10.34 -10.50 -10.68
CA ASP A 211 11.16 -11.71 -10.78
C ASP A 211 10.60 -12.83 -9.90
N LEU A 212 10.83 -14.08 -10.33
CA LEU A 212 10.50 -15.27 -9.57
C LEU A 212 11.81 -15.87 -9.06
N SER A 213 11.85 -16.25 -7.78
CA SER A 213 13.01 -16.99 -7.24
C SER A 213 13.20 -18.32 -7.98
N GLU A 214 14.43 -18.83 -8.03
CA GLU A 214 14.78 -20.03 -8.82
C GLU A 214 13.89 -21.24 -8.52
N ASN A 215 13.42 -21.36 -7.28
CA ASN A 215 12.56 -22.45 -6.80
C ASN A 215 11.06 -22.10 -6.77
N GLY A 216 10.67 -20.98 -7.37
CA GLY A 216 9.27 -20.56 -7.48
C GLY A 216 8.61 -20.21 -6.15
N LYS A 217 9.39 -19.91 -5.11
CA LYS A 217 8.90 -19.67 -3.74
C LYS A 217 8.52 -18.21 -3.48
N PHE A 218 9.22 -17.28 -4.11
CA PHE A 218 9.01 -15.85 -3.94
C PHE A 218 8.77 -15.19 -5.29
N LEU A 219 7.72 -14.38 -5.34
CA LEU A 219 7.55 -13.38 -6.38
C LEU A 219 8.04 -12.05 -5.82
N VAL A 220 9.07 -11.49 -6.42
CA VAL A 220 9.63 -10.18 -6.06
C VAL A 220 9.11 -9.17 -7.07
N VAL A 221 8.46 -8.11 -6.58
CA VAL A 221 7.89 -7.05 -7.41
C VAL A 221 8.53 -5.72 -7.02
N LYS A 222 9.12 -5.02 -7.99
CA LYS A 222 9.62 -3.67 -7.78
C LYS A 222 8.46 -2.71 -7.61
N ARG A 223 8.57 -1.84 -6.62
CA ARG A 223 7.55 -0.84 -6.35
C ARG A 223 7.45 0.17 -7.50
N PHE A 224 6.26 0.32 -8.06
CA PHE A 224 5.96 1.26 -9.14
C PHE A 224 5.64 2.68 -8.64
N ASP A 225 5.46 2.86 -7.33
CA ASP A 225 5.22 4.16 -6.70
C ASP A 225 6.51 4.93 -6.41
N LEU A 226 7.68 4.42 -6.84
CA LEU A 226 8.98 5.08 -6.71
C LEU A 226 9.32 5.86 -7.99
N TYR A 227 9.73 7.12 -7.85
CA TYR A 227 10.23 7.94 -8.96
C TYR A 227 11.33 8.91 -8.48
N ASP A 228 12.06 9.54 -9.39
CA ASP A 228 13.30 10.27 -9.05
C ASP A 228 13.18 11.31 -7.92
N GLN A 229 12.01 11.95 -7.77
CA GLN A 229 11.79 12.97 -6.74
C GLN A 229 11.15 12.45 -5.44
N GLY A 230 10.87 11.13 -5.33
CA GLY A 230 10.33 10.51 -4.12
C GLY A 230 9.28 9.45 -4.41
N TYR A 231 8.12 9.54 -3.76
CA TYR A 231 7.04 8.58 -3.91
C TYR A 231 5.85 9.21 -4.62
N ARG A 232 5.26 8.50 -5.58
CA ARG A 232 3.97 8.83 -6.19
C ARG A 232 2.85 8.55 -5.18
N GLY A 233 1.74 9.26 -5.31
CA GLY A 233 0.48 8.87 -4.69
C GLY A 233 -0.06 7.65 -5.41
N PHE A 234 -0.58 6.70 -4.65
CA PHE A 234 -1.34 5.57 -5.14
C PHE A 234 -2.63 5.51 -4.34
N GLU A 235 -3.77 5.51 -5.01
CA GLU A 235 -5.08 5.34 -4.37
C GLU A 235 -5.86 4.24 -5.07
N ASP A 236 -6.25 3.21 -4.31
CA ASP A 236 -7.08 2.13 -4.83
C ASP A 236 -8.54 2.57 -5.03
N PHE A 237 -9.32 1.79 -5.77
CA PHE A 237 -10.69 2.18 -6.08
C PHE A 237 -11.62 2.11 -4.85
N CYS A 238 -11.24 1.47 -3.75
CA CYS A 238 -11.97 1.63 -2.48
C CYS A 238 -11.81 3.07 -1.97
N VAL A 239 -10.60 3.62 -1.97
CA VAL A 239 -10.36 5.02 -1.58
C VAL A 239 -11.14 5.99 -2.47
N LEU A 240 -11.08 5.82 -3.79
CA LEU A 240 -11.77 6.71 -4.74
C LEU A 240 -13.31 6.65 -4.59
N ASN A 241 -13.85 5.51 -4.14
CA ASN A 241 -15.26 5.37 -3.81
C ASN A 241 -15.63 5.89 -2.40
N GLY A 242 -14.64 6.23 -1.57
CA GLY A 242 -14.84 6.50 -0.15
C GLY A 242 -15.33 5.27 0.61
N TRP A 243 -14.87 4.08 0.25
CA TRP A 243 -15.30 2.81 0.82
C TRP A 243 -14.19 2.19 1.68
N PRO A 244 -14.53 1.54 2.82
CA PRO A 244 -13.55 0.85 3.63
C PRO A 244 -13.00 -0.38 2.90
N SER A 245 -11.81 -0.87 3.29
CA SER A 245 -11.16 -2.00 2.60
C SER A 245 -12.00 -3.28 2.61
N LYS A 246 -12.85 -3.48 3.62
CA LYS A 246 -13.78 -4.61 3.69
C LYS A 246 -14.82 -4.64 2.55
N ALA A 247 -15.11 -3.50 1.93
CA ALA A 247 -16.08 -3.38 0.83
C ALA A 247 -15.43 -3.60 -0.55
N LYS A 248 -14.21 -4.13 -0.61
CA LYS A 248 -13.47 -4.36 -1.87
C LYS A 248 -14.22 -5.21 -2.91
N TYR A 249 -15.12 -6.09 -2.46
CA TYR A 249 -15.94 -6.95 -3.30
C TYR A 249 -17.31 -6.36 -3.67
N ASP A 250 -17.69 -5.21 -3.10
CA ASP A 250 -19.03 -4.64 -3.27
C ASP A 250 -19.16 -3.80 -4.56
N GLY A 251 -18.06 -3.70 -5.33
CA GLY A 251 -17.98 -2.94 -6.57
C GLY A 251 -18.42 -3.71 -7.81
N SER A 252 -18.35 -3.02 -8.95
CA SER A 252 -18.53 -3.62 -10.28
C SER A 252 -17.53 -3.05 -11.26
N TYR A 253 -17.26 -3.77 -12.36
CA TYR A 253 -16.39 -3.24 -13.43
C TYR A 253 -16.97 -1.99 -14.09
N GLU A 254 -18.29 -1.83 -14.12
CA GLU A 254 -18.92 -0.57 -14.56
C GLU A 254 -18.61 0.58 -13.58
N GLY A 255 -18.67 0.33 -12.27
CA GLY A 255 -18.28 1.28 -11.24
C GLY A 255 -16.80 1.66 -11.36
N ALA A 256 -15.92 0.69 -11.55
CA ALA A 256 -14.50 0.91 -11.80
C ALA A 256 -14.27 1.78 -13.05
N ALA A 257 -14.98 1.52 -14.16
CA ALA A 257 -14.90 2.35 -15.36
C ALA A 257 -15.42 3.80 -15.13
N LYS A 258 -16.39 4.00 -14.23
CA LYS A 258 -16.82 5.35 -13.81
C LYS A 258 -15.73 6.07 -13.02
N GLN A 259 -15.02 5.37 -12.15
CA GLN A 259 -13.88 5.94 -11.42
C GLN A 259 -12.75 6.35 -12.38
N ILE A 260 -12.45 5.50 -13.37
CA ILE A 260 -11.49 5.82 -14.44
C ILE A 260 -11.90 7.12 -15.14
N LYS A 261 -13.16 7.26 -15.56
CA LYS A 261 -13.66 8.48 -16.22
C LYS A 261 -13.68 9.71 -15.31
N GLY A 262 -13.79 9.53 -14.00
CA GLY A 262 -13.85 10.60 -13.02
C GLY A 262 -12.49 11.15 -12.60
N PHE A 263 -11.46 10.29 -12.54
CA PHE A 263 -10.16 10.63 -11.98
C PHE A 263 -9.00 10.62 -12.98
N ILE A 264 -9.05 9.82 -14.06
CA ILE A 264 -7.95 9.78 -15.03
C ILE A 264 -7.91 11.06 -15.87
N SER A 265 -6.69 11.53 -16.11
CA SER A 265 -6.44 12.73 -16.92
C SER A 265 -7.01 12.57 -18.34
N PRO A 266 -7.62 13.62 -18.92
CA PRO A 266 -8.24 13.52 -20.24
C PRO A 266 -7.32 13.01 -21.37
N SER A 267 -6.03 13.35 -21.31
CA SER A 267 -5.01 12.89 -22.27
C SER A 267 -4.72 11.38 -22.19
N LEU A 268 -4.96 10.74 -21.04
CA LEU A 268 -4.67 9.33 -20.77
C LEU A 268 -5.93 8.46 -20.77
N LEU A 269 -7.12 9.07 -20.73
CA LEU A 269 -8.38 8.36 -20.51
C LEU A 269 -8.66 7.24 -21.52
N ASN A 270 -8.39 7.46 -22.80
CA ASN A 270 -8.61 6.43 -23.83
C ASN A 270 -7.71 5.21 -23.61
N GLN A 271 -6.43 5.45 -23.32
CA GLN A 271 -5.47 4.40 -23.02
C GLN A 271 -5.85 3.66 -21.74
N ALA A 272 -6.25 4.37 -20.68
CA ALA A 272 -6.68 3.77 -19.43
C ALA A 272 -7.91 2.86 -19.61
N LEU A 273 -8.90 3.28 -20.40
CA LEU A 273 -10.09 2.45 -20.69
C LEU A 273 -9.74 1.22 -21.54
N GLU A 274 -8.80 1.33 -22.48
CA GLU A 274 -8.30 0.20 -23.25
C GLU A 274 -7.55 -0.80 -22.35
N SER A 275 -6.64 -0.31 -21.50
CA SER A 275 -5.92 -1.14 -20.52
C SER A 275 -6.88 -1.82 -19.55
N PHE A 276 -7.86 -1.09 -19.02
CA PHE A 276 -8.87 -1.67 -18.14
C PHE A 276 -9.67 -2.79 -18.83
N PHE A 277 -10.10 -2.58 -20.08
CA PHE A 277 -10.76 -3.63 -20.85
C PHE A 277 -9.88 -4.87 -21.02
N LYS A 278 -8.59 -4.69 -21.36
CA LYS A 278 -7.62 -5.78 -21.47
C LYS A 278 -7.44 -6.52 -20.14
N ILE A 279 -7.36 -5.80 -19.01
CA ILE A 279 -7.25 -6.41 -17.67
C ILE A 279 -8.47 -7.27 -17.36
N VAL A 280 -9.68 -6.80 -17.64
CA VAL A 280 -10.93 -7.57 -17.41
C VAL A 280 -10.98 -8.80 -18.32
N ALA A 281 -10.66 -8.66 -19.61
CA ALA A 281 -10.64 -9.77 -20.56
C ALA A 281 -9.59 -10.82 -20.18
N LEU A 282 -8.39 -10.39 -19.80
CA LEU A 282 -7.31 -11.25 -19.35
C LEU A 282 -7.67 -11.95 -18.04
N SER A 283 -8.30 -11.24 -17.10
CA SER A 283 -8.79 -11.83 -15.84
C SER A 283 -9.80 -12.95 -16.11
N ALA A 284 -10.70 -12.77 -17.08
CA ALA A 284 -11.62 -13.84 -17.48
C ALA A 284 -10.88 -15.03 -18.13
N GLY A 285 -9.90 -14.75 -19.01
CA GLY A 285 -9.11 -15.80 -19.70
C GLY A 285 -8.22 -16.61 -18.75
N LEU A 286 -7.59 -15.95 -17.78
CA LEU A 286 -6.76 -16.56 -16.74
C LEU A 286 -7.58 -17.12 -15.57
N LYS A 287 -8.90 -16.88 -15.55
CA LYS A 287 -9.81 -17.25 -14.46
C LYS A 287 -9.41 -16.62 -13.11
N ASN A 288 -8.95 -15.37 -13.15
CA ASN A 288 -8.71 -14.58 -11.95
C ASN A 288 -10.05 -14.19 -11.30
N GLY A 289 -10.41 -14.93 -10.25
CA GLY A 289 -11.64 -14.71 -9.48
C GLY A 289 -11.54 -13.59 -8.43
N ASP A 290 -10.40 -12.93 -8.28
CA ASP A 290 -10.13 -11.98 -7.18
C ASP A 290 -9.75 -10.57 -7.69
N ALA A 291 -10.15 -10.20 -8.91
CA ALA A 291 -9.96 -8.85 -9.45
C ALA A 291 -10.92 -7.81 -8.82
N HIS A 292 -10.75 -7.55 -7.52
CA HIS A 292 -11.57 -6.65 -6.72
C HIS A 292 -11.07 -5.19 -6.72
N LEU A 293 -11.81 -4.26 -6.10
CA LEU A 293 -11.52 -2.82 -6.16
C LEU A 293 -10.13 -2.40 -5.64
N LYS A 294 -9.52 -3.13 -4.70
CA LYS A 294 -8.15 -2.83 -4.23
C LYS A 294 -7.04 -3.22 -5.22
N ASN A 295 -7.37 -3.96 -6.28
CA ASN A 295 -6.43 -4.37 -7.34
C ASN A 295 -6.44 -3.38 -8.53
N PHE A 296 -7.22 -2.30 -8.42
CA PHE A 296 -7.23 -1.19 -9.36
C PHE A 296 -6.95 0.09 -8.59
N GLY A 297 -6.16 0.99 -9.16
CA GLY A 297 -5.85 2.25 -8.53
C GLY A 297 -5.42 3.30 -9.53
N VAL A 298 -5.07 4.46 -9.01
CA VAL A 298 -4.52 5.56 -9.80
C VAL A 298 -3.17 5.98 -9.23
N LEU A 299 -2.29 6.42 -10.12
CA LEU A 299 -0.98 6.99 -9.79
C LEU A 299 -0.95 8.48 -10.12
N TYR A 300 -0.33 9.26 -9.25
CA TYR A 300 -0.19 10.71 -9.41
C TYR A 300 0.99 11.26 -8.60
N GLU A 301 1.51 12.44 -8.95
CA GLU A 301 2.65 13.03 -8.23
C GLU A 301 2.22 14.05 -7.16
N HIS A 302 1.09 14.72 -7.38
CA HIS A 302 0.48 15.68 -6.45
C HIS A 302 -1.04 15.78 -6.64
N CYS A 303 -1.73 16.51 -5.75
CA CYS A 303 -3.20 16.65 -5.79
C CYS A 303 -3.69 18.02 -6.29
N ALA A 304 -2.81 18.85 -6.83
CA ALA A 304 -3.22 20.13 -7.45
C ALA A 304 -3.99 19.89 -8.76
N ALA A 305 -4.74 20.89 -9.23
CA ALA A 305 -5.61 20.79 -10.40
C ALA A 305 -4.89 20.40 -11.72
N ASP A 306 -3.58 20.64 -11.81
CA ASP A 306 -2.72 20.29 -12.95
C ASP A 306 -2.06 18.91 -12.83
N ALA A 307 -2.40 18.14 -11.79
CA ALA A 307 -1.86 16.80 -11.59
C ALA A 307 -2.20 15.87 -12.75
N LEU A 308 -1.18 15.24 -13.33
CA LEU A 308 -1.39 14.11 -14.22
C LEU A 308 -1.68 12.86 -13.39
N ILE A 309 -2.90 12.36 -13.51
CA ILE A 309 -3.41 11.13 -12.88
C ILE A 309 -3.52 10.05 -13.96
N ASP A 310 -2.87 8.91 -13.71
CA ASP A 310 -2.80 7.73 -14.58
C ASP A 310 -3.40 6.48 -13.92
N LEU A 311 -3.79 5.49 -14.72
CA LEU A 311 -4.26 4.19 -14.23
C LEU A 311 -3.04 3.38 -13.80
N ALA A 312 -3.12 2.83 -12.58
CA ALA A 312 -2.09 1.97 -11.99
C ALA A 312 -2.31 0.50 -12.32
#